data_AF-A0A9D8S9J7-F1
#
_entry.id   AF-A0A9D8S9J7-F1
#
_cell.length_a   1.000
_cell.length_b   1.000
_cell.length_c   1.000
_cell.angle_alpha   90.00
_cell.angle_beta   90.00
_cell.angle_gamma   90.00
#
_symmetry.space_group_name_H-M   'P 1'
#
loop_
_entity.id
_entity.type
_entity.pdbx_description
1 polymer ?
#
loop_
_entity_poly.entity_id
_entity_poly.type
_entity_poly.pdbx_seq_one_letter_code
_entity_poly.pdbx_strand_id
1 'polypeptide(L)' 'MVKEGAVVIDVGMNRNCEGKLCGDVCFDEVEKKASFITPVPGGVGPMTITMLLENTVRSAEAKG' A
#
# COMPACT_ATOMS: atom_id res chain seq x y z
N MET A 1 -13.52 9.63 -8.23
CA MET A 1 -12.42 9.96 -9.16
C MET A 1 -11.28 10.63 -8.39
N VAL A 2 -10.03 10.34 -8.74
CA VAL A 2 -8.83 10.90 -8.10
C VAL A 2 -8.61 12.35 -8.53
N LYS A 3 -8.25 13.22 -7.57
CA LYS A 3 -7.91 14.63 -7.79
C LYS A 3 -6.50 14.76 -8.35
N GLU A 4 -6.28 15.77 -9.21
CA GLU A 4 -4.94 16.13 -9.70
C GLU A 4 -3.99 16.47 -8.54
N GLY A 5 -2.79 15.90 -8.58
CA GLY A 5 -1.77 16.03 -7.54
C GLY A 5 -2.09 15.30 -6.22
N ALA A 6 -3.04 14.37 -6.20
CA ALA A 6 -3.34 13.60 -4.99
C ALA A 6 -2.23 12.59 -4.66
N VAL A 7 -2.04 12.33 -3.36
CA VAL A 7 -1.30 11.14 -2.90
C VAL A 7 -2.28 9.99 -2.78
N VAL A 8 -1.99 8.87 -3.44
CA VAL A 8 -2.84 7.68 -3.47
C VAL A 8 -2.15 6.53 -2.76
N ILE A 9 -2.82 5.99 -1.75
CA ILE A 9 -2.38 4.81 -1.01
C ILE A 9 -3.36 3.69 -1.36
N ASP A 10 -2.88 2.71 -2.12
CA ASP A 10 -3.61 1.53 -2.54
C ASP A 10 -3.33 0.36 -1.57
N VAL A 11 -4.32 0.07 -0.73
CA VAL A 11 -4.27 -0.99 0.28
C VAL A 11 -4.81 -2.32 -0.28
N GLY A 12 -5.47 -2.27 -1.44
CA GLY A 12 -6.11 -3.42 -2.07
C GLY A 12 -5.13 -4.52 -2.39
N MET A 13 -5.54 -5.77 -2.12
CA MET A 13 -4.81 -6.97 -2.51
C MET A 13 -5.76 -7.95 -3.16
N ASN A 14 -5.99 -7.76 -4.45
CA ASN A 14 -6.91 -8.56 -5.25
C ASN A 14 -6.15 -9.42 -6.26
N ARG A 15 -6.72 -10.55 -6.68
CA ARG A 15 -6.23 -11.30 -7.84
C ARG A 15 -7.19 -11.09 -9.00
N ASN A 16 -6.66 -10.66 -10.13
CA ASN A 16 -7.47 -10.54 -11.35
C ASN A 16 -7.81 -11.94 -11.93
N CYS A 17 -8.56 -11.96 -13.03
CA CYS A 17 -8.94 -13.20 -13.73
C CYS A 17 -7.74 -14.03 -14.23
N GLU A 18 -6.58 -13.40 -14.43
CA GLU A 18 -5.32 -14.04 -14.82
C GLU A 18 -4.49 -14.50 -13.60
N GLY A 19 -4.98 -14.29 -12.38
CA GLY A 19 -4.31 -14.66 -11.13
C GLY A 19 -3.22 -13.68 -10.67
N LYS A 20 -2.98 -12.60 -11.41
CA LYS A 20 -2.01 -11.54 -11.07
C LYS A 20 -2.53 -10.72 -9.90
N LEU A 21 -1.64 -10.42 -8.96
CA LEU A 21 -1.92 -9.53 -7.82
C LEU A 21 -2.02 -8.08 -8.31
N CYS A 22 -3.12 -7.41 -7.96
CA CYS A 22 -3.43 -6.03 -8.32
C CYS A 22 -4.12 -5.31 -7.15
N GLY A 23 -4.10 -3.99 -7.18
CA GLY A 23 -4.69 -3.13 -6.16
C GLY A 23 -6.18 -2.82 -6.41
N ASP A 24 -6.70 -1.84 -5.68
CA ASP A 24 -8.09 -1.35 -5.81
C ASP A 24 -8.21 -0.25 -6.89
N VAL A 25 -7.10 0.31 -7.35
CA VAL A 25 -7.10 1.37 -8.37
C VAL A 25 -6.48 0.92 -9.70
N CYS A 26 -6.96 1.52 -10.80
CA CYS A 26 -6.32 1.36 -12.11
C CYS A 26 -5.01 2.16 -12.14
N PHE A 27 -3.89 1.49 -11.86
CA PHE A 27 -2.59 2.13 -11.65
C PHE A 27 -2.19 3.06 -12.82
N ASP A 28 -2.27 2.58 -14.07
CA ASP A 28 -1.84 3.30 -15.27
C ASP A 28 -2.63 4.60 -15.54
N GLU A 29 -3.86 4.69 -15.04
CA GLU A 29 -4.70 5.89 -15.16
C GLU A 29 -4.46 6.86 -14.00
N VAL A 30 -4.28 6.33 -12.79
CA VAL A 30 -4.15 7.12 -11.58
C VAL A 30 -2.74 7.70 -11.42
N GLU A 31 -1.70 6.97 -11.83
CA GLU A 31 -0.31 7.44 -11.81
C GLU A 31 -0.12 8.76 -12.58
N LYS A 32 -0.89 8.96 -13.66
CA LYS A 32 -0.83 10.19 -14.48
C LYS A 32 -1.38 11.43 -13.77
N LYS A 33 -2.22 11.25 -12.75
CA LYS A 33 -2.87 12.34 -11.99
C LYS A 33 -2.27 12.50 -10.60
N ALA A 34 -1.80 11.41 -10.00
CA ALA A 34 -1.32 11.38 -8.64
C ALA A 34 0.08 11.99 -8.54
N SER A 35 0.36 12.74 -7.47
CA SER A 35 1.72 13.17 -7.17
C SER A 35 2.58 12.00 -6.68
N PHE A 36 1.95 11.03 -6.00
CA PHE A 36 2.54 9.80 -5.53
C PHE A 36 1.47 8.71 -5.50
N ILE A 37 1.84 7.48 -5.85
CA ILE A 37 0.97 6.31 -5.83
C ILE A 37 1.76 5.08 -5.34
N THR A 38 1.16 4.25 -4.50
CA THR A 38 1.79 3.00 -4.05
C THR A 38 1.55 1.87 -5.04
N PRO A 39 2.58 1.06 -5.41
CA PRO A 39 2.39 -0.08 -6.29
C PRO A 39 1.73 -1.26 -5.57
N VAL A 40 1.03 -2.10 -6.33
CA VAL A 40 0.55 -3.41 -5.87
C VAL A 40 0.98 -4.47 -6.88
N PRO A 41 1.80 -5.47 -6.48
CA PRO A 41 2.40 -5.66 -5.15
C PRO A 41 3.54 -4.67 -4.84
N GLY A 42 3.99 -4.66 -3.57
CA GLY A 42 5.22 -3.98 -3.15
C GLY A 42 5.02 -2.63 -2.42
N GLY A 43 3.78 -2.14 -2.31
CA GLY A 43 3.45 -0.92 -1.57
C GLY A 43 3.09 -1.18 -0.10
N VAL A 44 1.79 -1.18 0.20
CA VAL A 44 1.29 -1.19 1.59
C VAL A 44 1.54 -2.52 2.32
N GLY A 45 1.51 -3.65 1.61
CA GLY A 45 1.67 -4.99 2.21
C GLY A 45 2.94 -5.16 3.05
N PRO A 46 4.15 -4.91 2.50
CA PRO A 46 5.38 -4.95 3.27
C PRO A 46 5.38 -4.05 4.51
N MET A 47 4.78 -2.85 4.43
CA MET A 47 4.70 -1.93 5.56
C MET A 47 3.85 -2.50 6.71
N THR A 48 2.76 -3.21 6.42
CA THR A 48 1.96 -3.86 7.48
C THR A 48 2.79 -4.86 8.29
N ILE A 49 3.67 -5.62 7.64
CA ILE A 49 4.58 -6.57 8.32
C ILE A 49 5.59 -5.80 9.16
N THR A 50 6.22 -4.75 8.59
CA THR A 50 7.17 -3.91 9.31
C THR A 50 6.56 -3.30 10.56
N MET A 51 5.33 -2.78 10.48
CA MET A 51 4.66 -2.15 11.62
C MET A 51 4.29 -3.16 12.71
N LEU A 52 3.98 -4.41 12.37
CA LEU A 52 3.80 -5.46 13.37
C LEU A 52 5.10 -5.71 14.16
N LEU A 53 6.23 -5.80 13.45
CA LEU A 53 7.54 -6.00 14.08
C LEU A 53 7.94 -4.80 14.95
N GLU A 54 7.76 -3.59 14.43
CA GLU A 54 8.03 -2.36 15.17
C GLU A 54 7.19 -2.28 16.45
N ASN A 55 5.89 -2.56 16.37
CA ASN A 55 5.01 -2.58 17.55
C ASN A 55 5.43 -3.65 18.56
N THR A 56 5.98 -4.77 18.11
CA THR A 56 6.51 -5.84 18.99
C THR A 56 7.75 -5.34 19.74
N VAL A 57 8.69 -4.70 19.06
CA VAL A 57 9.89 -4.11 19.68
C VAL A 57 9.51 -3.03 20.68
N ARG A 58 8.66 -2.07 20.28
CA ARG A 58 8.17 -1.00 21.17
C ARG A 58 7.50 -1.56 22.42
N SER A 59 6.75 -2.65 22.29
CA SER A 59 6.08 -3.31 23.42
C SER A 59 7.07 -3.97 24.40
N ALA A 60 8.21 -4.46 23.90
CA ALA A 60 9.27 -5.02 24.73
C ALA A 60 10.06 -3.91 25.45
N GLU A 61 10.39 -2.82 24.75
CA GLU A 61 11.11 -1.67 25.29
C GLU A 61 10.30 -0.93 26.36
N ALA A 62 8.99 -0.75 26.16
CA ALA A 62 8.12 -0.02 27.10
C ALA A 62 7.86 -0.76 28.43
N LYS A 63 8.24 -2.04 28.54
CA LYS A 63 8.12 -2.85 29.77
C LYS A 63 9.41 -2.87 30.61
N GLY A 64 10.49 -2.24 30.11
CA GLY A 64 11.79 -2.14 30.79
C GLY A 64 11.93 -0.91 31.66
#